data_AF-A0A0J8R1X0-F1
#
_entry.id   AF-A0A0J8R1X0-F1
#
_cell.length_a   1.000
_cell.length_b   1.000
_cell.length_c   1.000
_cell.angle_alpha   90.00
_cell.angle_beta   90.00
_cell.angle_gamma   90.00
#
_symmetry.space_group_name_H-M   'P 1'
#
loop_
_entity.id
_entity.type
_entity.pdbx_description
1 polymer ?
#
loop_
_entity_poly.entity_id
_entity_poly.type
_entity_poly.pdbx_seq_one_letter_code
_entity_poly.pdbx_strand_id
1 'polypeptide(L)'
;MASPQQLRTPLTDLLKINHPVLLAGMNVAAGPKLAAAVTNAGGMGVIGGVGYTPEMLKDQIQELKSFLNDKNAPFGVDLLLPQVGGNARKTKDRPMRVRMNPYIQNWEENRAQEIKELTSKGVIPVEHDFENLGDDVDDDTLDNARPHLMGKAAAVVNEKKPAKAIVDELVSDAVAWLKKGNGMISKL
;
A
#
# COMPACT_ATOMS: atom_id res chain seq x y z
N MET A 1 -2.84 -11.30 -25.29
CA MET A 1 -3.20 -12.45 -24.43
C MET A 1 -2.15 -12.58 -23.33
N ALA A 2 -2.54 -13.07 -22.15
CA ALA A 2 -1.59 -13.29 -21.04
C ALA A 2 -0.48 -14.27 -21.45
N SER A 3 0.71 -14.13 -20.87
CA SER A 3 1.80 -15.07 -21.15
C SER A 3 1.50 -16.46 -20.56
N PRO A 4 2.09 -17.53 -21.11
CA PRO A 4 1.87 -18.89 -20.63
C PRO A 4 2.24 -19.03 -19.14
N GLN A 5 1.44 -19.80 -18.39
CA GLN A 5 1.75 -20.13 -17.00
C GLN A 5 3.03 -20.98 -16.94
N GLN A 6 4.01 -20.52 -16.14
CA GLN A 6 5.24 -21.28 -15.88
C GLN A 6 5.29 -21.84 -14.45
N LEU A 7 4.61 -21.21 -13.49
CA LEU A 7 4.55 -21.61 -12.09
C LEU A 7 3.09 -21.77 -11.67
N ARG A 8 2.66 -23.01 -11.41
CA ARG A 8 1.35 -23.30 -10.85
C ARG A 8 1.43 -23.44 -9.33
N THR A 9 0.56 -22.75 -8.62
CA THR A 9 0.49 -22.69 -7.15
C THR A 9 -0.98 -22.74 -6.69
N PRO A 10 -1.27 -23.05 -5.41
CA PRO A 10 -2.63 -22.94 -4.88
C PRO A 10 -3.23 -21.54 -5.08
N LEU A 11 -2.39 -20.49 -5.07
CA LEU A 11 -2.79 -19.11 -5.31
C LEU A 11 -3.24 -18.88 -6.76
N THR A 12 -2.49 -19.38 -7.74
CA THR A 12 -2.86 -19.26 -9.17
C THR A 12 -4.15 -20.00 -9.48
N ASP A 13 -4.36 -21.17 -8.86
CA ASP A 13 -5.59 -21.97 -9.03
C ASP A 13 -6.79 -21.28 -8.39
N LEU A 14 -6.63 -20.78 -7.16
CA LEU A 14 -7.69 -20.10 -6.41
C LEU A 14 -8.14 -18.82 -7.11
N LEU A 15 -7.19 -18.01 -7.56
CA LEU A 15 -7.46 -16.69 -8.13
C LEU A 15 -7.66 -16.73 -9.66
N LYS A 16 -7.44 -17.88 -10.30
CA LYS A 16 -7.52 -18.06 -11.77
C LYS A 16 -6.60 -17.11 -12.54
N ILE A 17 -5.35 -17.03 -12.09
CA ILE A 17 -4.30 -16.21 -12.70
C ILE A 17 -3.14 -17.09 -13.19
N ASN A 18 -2.40 -16.64 -14.19
CA ASN A 18 -1.30 -17.42 -14.78
C ASN A 18 -0.02 -17.33 -13.93
N HIS A 19 0.21 -16.17 -13.31
CA HIS A 19 1.42 -15.90 -12.54
C HIS A 19 1.06 -15.63 -11.07
N PRO A 20 1.84 -16.14 -10.10
CA PRO A 20 1.62 -15.89 -8.68
C PRO A 20 2.09 -14.46 -8.29
N VAL A 21 1.63 -13.45 -9.03
CA VAL A 21 2.00 -12.05 -8.88
C VAL A 21 0.73 -11.24 -8.63
N LEU A 22 0.71 -10.51 -7.52
CA LEU A 22 -0.38 -9.63 -7.13
C LEU A 22 0.16 -8.21 -7.02
N LEU A 23 -0.51 -7.27 -7.68
CA LEU A 23 -0.28 -5.85 -7.44
C LEU A 23 -0.91 -5.47 -6.10
N ALA A 24 -0.18 -4.77 -5.23
CA ALA A 24 -0.77 -4.21 -4.02
C ALA A 24 -1.70 -3.03 -4.37
N GLY A 25 -2.89 -2.98 -3.77
CA GLY A 25 -3.89 -1.92 -3.97
C GLY A 25 -3.54 -0.60 -3.29
N MET A 26 -2.38 -0.04 -3.62
CA MET A 26 -1.88 1.20 -3.04
C MET A 26 -2.64 2.42 -3.57
N ASN A 27 -3.79 2.77 -2.98
CA ASN A 27 -4.66 3.91 -3.30
C ASN A 27 -4.23 4.77 -4.52
N VAL A 28 -3.65 5.94 -4.28
CA VAL A 28 -3.23 6.92 -5.31
C VAL A 28 -2.15 6.43 -6.28
N ALA A 29 -1.47 5.32 -5.99
CA ALA A 29 -0.37 4.77 -6.80
C ALA A 29 -0.80 3.59 -7.70
N ALA A 30 -1.84 2.84 -7.32
CA ALA A 30 -2.32 1.64 -8.00
C ALA A 30 -3.66 1.88 -8.70
N GLY A 31 -3.65 2.78 -9.70
CA GLY A 31 -4.84 3.13 -10.46
C GLY A 31 -5.29 2.09 -11.49
N PRO A 32 -6.45 2.29 -12.14
CA PRO A 32 -7.10 1.34 -13.06
C PRO A 32 -6.20 0.81 -14.17
N LYS A 33 -5.44 1.71 -14.81
CA LYS A 33 -4.56 1.35 -15.93
C LYS A 33 -3.43 0.40 -15.52
N LEU A 34 -2.84 0.62 -14.33
CA LEU A 34 -1.78 -0.24 -13.82
C LEU A 34 -2.32 -1.61 -13.42
N ALA A 35 -3.44 -1.64 -12.69
CA ALA A 35 -4.09 -2.89 -12.32
C ALA A 35 -4.49 -3.71 -13.56
N ALA A 36 -5.08 -3.08 -14.57
CA ALA A 36 -5.40 -3.75 -15.83
C ALA A 36 -4.16 -4.29 -16.55
N ALA A 37 -3.05 -3.55 -16.56
CA ALA A 37 -1.80 -4.01 -17.16
C ALA A 37 -1.27 -5.29 -16.48
N VAL A 38 -1.33 -5.36 -15.14
CA VAL A 38 -0.94 -6.55 -14.37
C VAL A 38 -1.88 -7.73 -14.64
N THR A 39 -3.19 -7.50 -14.63
CA THR A 39 -4.18 -8.53 -14.98
C THR A 39 -3.97 -9.06 -16.39
N ASN A 40 -3.75 -8.17 -17.37
CA ASN A 40 -3.49 -8.54 -18.76
C ASN A 40 -2.20 -9.34 -18.96
N ALA A 41 -1.19 -9.10 -18.11
CA ALA A 41 0.05 -9.87 -18.11
C ALA A 41 -0.13 -11.29 -17.50
N GLY A 42 -1.25 -11.55 -16.83
CA GLY A 42 -1.58 -12.83 -16.21
C GLY A 42 -1.41 -12.87 -14.69
N GLY A 43 -1.16 -11.74 -14.04
CA GLY A 43 -1.21 -11.60 -12.57
C GLY A 43 -2.60 -11.14 -12.10
N MET A 44 -2.71 -10.73 -10.84
CA MET A 44 -3.90 -10.06 -10.30
C MET A 44 -3.60 -8.57 -10.10
N GLY A 45 -4.22 -7.71 -10.90
CA GLY A 45 -4.27 -6.29 -10.63
C GLY A 45 -5.23 -5.98 -9.49
N VAL A 46 -4.86 -5.08 -8.59
CA VAL A 46 -5.70 -4.63 -7.48
C VAL A 46 -5.71 -3.11 -7.45
N ILE A 47 -6.88 -2.49 -7.45
CA ILE A 47 -7.03 -1.03 -7.25
C ILE A 47 -7.15 -0.73 -5.76
N GLY A 48 -6.58 0.39 -5.31
CA GLY A 48 -6.84 0.88 -3.95
C GLY A 48 -8.12 1.70 -3.90
N GLY A 49 -9.02 1.39 -2.96
CA GLY A 49 -10.33 2.03 -2.82
C GLY A 49 -10.50 2.83 -1.53
N VAL A 50 -9.40 3.22 -0.88
CA VAL A 50 -9.45 3.97 0.39
C VAL A 50 -10.03 5.36 0.15
N GLY A 51 -11.17 5.64 0.81
CA GLY A 51 -11.86 6.93 0.73
C GLY A 51 -12.76 7.11 -0.48
N TYR A 52 -12.96 6.07 -1.30
CA TYR A 52 -13.90 6.15 -2.43
C TYR A 52 -15.35 6.02 -1.97
N THR A 53 -16.22 6.85 -2.53
CA THR A 53 -17.67 6.60 -2.50
C THR A 53 -18.00 5.39 -3.39
N PRO A 54 -19.19 4.78 -3.22
CA PRO A 54 -19.64 3.72 -4.12
C PRO A 54 -19.62 4.11 -5.60
N GLU A 55 -19.98 5.37 -5.92
CA GLU A 55 -19.97 5.91 -7.28
C GLU A 55 -18.54 6.02 -7.82
N MET A 56 -17.62 6.60 -7.03
CA MET A 56 -16.21 6.69 -7.42
C MET A 56 -15.60 5.31 -7.65
N LEU A 57 -15.88 4.35 -6.76
CA LEU A 57 -15.38 2.99 -6.90
C LEU A 57 -15.93 2.33 -8.17
N LYS A 58 -17.23 2.53 -8.47
CA LYS A 58 -17.85 2.01 -9.69
C LYS A 58 -17.16 2.56 -10.93
N ASP A 59 -16.88 3.85 -10.98
CA ASP A 59 -16.21 4.49 -12.11
C ASP A 59 -14.78 3.94 -12.29
N GLN A 60 -14.03 3.79 -11.19
CA GLN A 60 -12.68 3.19 -11.21
C GLN A 60 -12.69 1.73 -11.71
N ILE A 61 -13.70 0.95 -11.31
CA ILE A 61 -13.88 -0.43 -11.80
C ILE A 61 -14.22 -0.45 -13.30
N GLN A 62 -15.08 0.46 -13.75
CA GLN A 62 -15.43 0.57 -15.17
C GLN A 62 -14.22 0.97 -16.01
N GLU A 63 -13.44 1.95 -15.55
CA GLU A 63 -12.20 2.36 -16.18
C GLU A 63 -11.20 1.19 -16.26
N LEU A 64 -11.01 0.43 -15.18
CA LEU A 64 -10.14 -0.76 -15.18
C LEU A 64 -10.59 -1.76 -16.24
N LYS A 65 -11.88 -2.11 -16.23
CA LYS A 65 -12.46 -3.04 -17.20
C LYS A 65 -12.33 -2.56 -18.64
N SER A 66 -12.31 -1.25 -18.87
CA SER A 66 -12.10 -0.69 -20.21
C SER A 66 -10.72 -1.09 -20.78
N PHE A 67 -9.70 -1.20 -19.92
CA PHE A 67 -8.32 -1.56 -20.29
C PHE A 67 -8.04 -3.08 -20.30
N LEU A 68 -8.95 -3.93 -19.83
CA LEU A 68 -8.76 -5.38 -19.86
C LEU A 68 -8.90 -5.95 -21.26
N ASN A 69 -8.00 -6.87 -21.62
CA ASN A 69 -8.06 -7.66 -22.85
C ASN A 69 -9.17 -8.71 -22.77
N ASP A 70 -9.27 -9.41 -21.64
CA ASP A 70 -10.38 -10.30 -21.30
C ASP A 70 -11.28 -9.61 -20.27
N LYS A 71 -12.53 -9.33 -20.64
CA LYS A 71 -13.49 -8.62 -19.80
C LYS A 71 -13.94 -9.43 -18.57
N ASN A 72 -13.67 -10.72 -18.56
CA ASN A 72 -13.94 -11.63 -17.44
C ASN A 72 -12.69 -11.92 -16.59
N ALA A 73 -11.55 -11.33 -16.92
CA ALA A 73 -10.32 -11.53 -16.15
C ALA A 73 -10.49 -11.02 -14.71
N PRO A 74 -9.89 -11.72 -13.73
CA PRO A 74 -10.03 -11.33 -12.33
C PRO A 74 -9.21 -10.07 -12.01
N PHE A 75 -9.74 -9.25 -11.11
CA PHE A 75 -9.06 -8.10 -10.50
C PHE A 75 -9.55 -7.94 -9.05
N GLY A 76 -8.75 -7.29 -8.22
CA GLY A 76 -9.08 -7.00 -6.83
C GLY A 76 -9.40 -5.52 -6.58
N VAL A 77 -10.02 -5.26 -5.44
CA VAL A 77 -10.18 -3.94 -4.85
C VAL A 77 -9.73 -4.02 -3.40
N ASP A 78 -8.74 -3.20 -3.04
CA ASP A 78 -8.26 -3.09 -1.67
C ASP A 78 -9.08 -2.03 -0.93
N LEU A 79 -10.00 -2.48 -0.07
CA LEU A 79 -10.89 -1.65 0.72
C LEU A 79 -10.46 -1.67 2.18
N LEU A 80 -10.27 -0.49 2.76
CA LEU A 80 -10.18 -0.34 4.21
C LEU A 80 -11.60 -0.29 4.78
N LEU A 81 -12.08 -1.44 5.25
CA LEU A 81 -13.34 -1.58 5.96
C LEU A 81 -13.05 -1.58 7.46
N PRO A 82 -13.02 -0.41 8.14
CA PRO A 82 -12.88 -0.41 9.59
C PRO A 82 -14.10 -1.11 10.20
N GLN A 83 -13.86 -1.97 11.18
CA GLN A 83 -14.94 -2.42 12.04
C GLN A 83 -15.39 -1.20 12.87
N VAL A 84 -16.61 -0.72 12.64
CA VAL A 84 -17.19 0.40 13.39
C VAL A 84 -18.13 -0.15 14.46
N GLY A 85 -17.83 0.15 15.73
CA GLY A 85 -18.62 -0.28 16.90
C GLY A 85 -18.34 -1.69 17.43
N GLY A 86 -19.01 -2.06 18.54
CA GLY A 86 -18.92 -3.39 19.17
C GLY A 86 -17.51 -3.78 19.62
N ASN A 87 -17.01 -4.92 19.11
CA ASN A 87 -15.68 -5.50 19.37
C ASN A 87 -14.56 -4.93 18.47
N ALA A 88 -14.77 -3.76 17.85
CA ALA A 88 -13.73 -3.10 17.07
C ALA A 88 -12.42 -3.06 17.87
N ARG A 89 -11.38 -3.72 17.34
CA ARG A 89 -10.08 -3.76 18.02
C ARG A 89 -9.60 -2.33 18.21
N LYS A 90 -9.32 -1.95 19.45
CA LYS A 90 -8.59 -0.71 19.75
C LYS A 90 -7.32 -0.74 18.90
N THR A 91 -7.19 0.20 17.97
CA THR A 91 -6.00 0.38 17.11
C THR A 91 -4.79 0.90 17.87
N LYS A 92 -4.92 1.09 19.20
CA LYS A 92 -3.93 1.68 20.11
C LYS A 92 -2.53 1.08 19.97
N ASP A 93 -2.42 -0.19 19.57
CA ASP A 93 -1.15 -0.92 19.53
C ASP A 93 -0.58 -1.12 18.11
N ARG A 94 -1.20 -0.55 17.07
CA ARG A 94 -0.71 -0.62 15.69
C ARG A 94 -0.78 0.75 15.02
N PRO A 95 0.10 1.69 15.41
CA PRO A 95 0.17 2.98 14.76
C PRO A 95 0.53 2.83 13.28
N MET A 96 -0.03 3.71 12.45
CA MET A 96 0.43 3.87 11.08
C MET A 96 1.90 4.31 11.10
N ARG A 97 2.72 3.75 10.21
CA ARG A 97 4.12 4.16 10.09
C ARG A 97 4.22 5.41 9.24
N VAL A 98 4.86 6.43 9.79
CA VAL A 98 5.10 7.70 9.13
C VAL A 98 6.60 7.97 9.03
N ARG A 99 7.00 8.86 8.12
CA ARG A 99 8.36 9.40 8.06
C ARG A 99 8.70 10.05 9.41
N MET A 100 9.83 9.65 10.00
CA MET A 100 10.32 10.34 11.19
C MET A 100 10.74 11.77 10.83
N ASN A 101 10.32 12.74 11.64
CA ASN A 101 10.71 14.13 11.57
C ASN A 101 10.67 14.73 12.99
N PRO A 102 11.12 15.98 13.20
CA PRO A 102 11.15 16.58 14.54
C PRO A 102 9.78 16.63 15.23
N TYR A 103 8.70 16.84 14.47
CA TYR A 103 7.33 16.85 14.99
C TYR A 103 6.90 15.48 15.53
N ILE A 104 7.09 14.42 14.75
CA ILE A 104 6.78 13.04 15.16
C ILE A 104 7.69 12.60 16.31
N GLN A 105 8.97 12.96 16.27
CA GLN A 105 9.91 12.67 17.36
C GLN A 105 9.49 13.32 18.67
N ASN A 106 9.03 14.58 18.64
CA ASN A 106 8.49 15.27 19.82
C ASN A 106 7.25 14.54 20.39
N TRP A 107 6.37 14.06 19.52
CA TRP A 107 5.22 13.24 19.92
C TRP A 107 5.64 11.95 20.62
N GLU A 108 6.64 11.24 20.08
CA GLU A 108 7.13 9.97 20.63
C GLU A 108 7.93 10.14 21.93
N GLU A 109 8.78 11.17 22.02
CA GLU A 109 9.72 11.35 23.14
C GLU A 109 9.12 12.15 24.29
N ASN A 110 8.35 13.21 24.00
CA ASN A 110 7.93 14.18 25.01
C ASN A 110 6.42 14.16 25.29
N ARG A 111 5.60 13.64 24.36
CA ARG A 111 4.12 13.70 24.46
C ARG A 111 3.46 12.31 24.47
N ALA A 112 4.20 11.27 24.83
CA ALA A 112 3.68 9.90 24.86
C ALA A 112 2.45 9.71 25.79
N GLN A 113 2.33 10.51 26.84
CA GLN A 113 1.18 10.50 27.74
C GLN A 113 -0.06 11.14 27.09
N GLU A 114 0.09 12.28 26.41
CA GLU A 114 -0.97 12.90 25.61
C GLU A 114 -1.47 11.96 24.51
N ILE A 115 -0.58 11.25 23.81
CA ILE A 115 -0.98 10.23 22.83
C ILE A 115 -1.94 9.22 23.47
N LYS A 116 -1.61 8.70 24.65
CA LYS A 116 -2.45 7.72 25.35
C LYS A 116 -3.81 8.29 25.73
N GLU A 117 -3.85 9.55 26.14
CA GLU A 117 -5.06 10.25 26.55
C GLU A 117 -5.98 10.56 25.37
N LEU A 118 -5.44 11.18 24.31
CA LEU A 118 -6.18 11.51 23.09
C LEU A 118 -6.72 10.25 22.42
N THR A 119 -5.87 9.24 22.23
CA THR A 119 -6.29 7.97 21.62
C THR A 119 -7.29 7.21 22.50
N SER A 120 -7.29 7.39 23.83
CA SER A 120 -8.32 6.80 24.70
C SER A 120 -9.71 7.42 24.51
N LYS A 121 -9.76 8.67 24.04
CA LYS A 121 -10.98 9.42 23.70
C LYS A 121 -11.38 9.24 22.23
N GLY A 122 -10.61 8.47 21.45
CA GLY A 122 -10.83 8.30 20.01
C GLY A 122 -10.35 9.48 19.16
N VAL A 123 -9.55 10.38 19.73
CA VAL A 123 -9.00 11.55 19.04
C VAL A 123 -7.64 11.20 18.44
N ILE A 124 -7.44 11.59 17.17
CA ILE A 124 -6.16 11.41 16.48
C ILE A 124 -5.22 12.56 16.89
N PRO A 125 -3.99 12.30 17.40
CA PRO A 125 -3.09 13.33 17.89
C PRO A 125 -2.80 14.46 16.91
N VAL A 126 -2.59 14.12 15.63
CA VAL A 126 -2.31 15.14 14.61
C VAL A 126 -3.53 16.00 14.28
N GLU A 127 -4.74 15.44 14.30
CA GLU A 127 -5.98 16.21 14.10
C GLU A 127 -6.22 17.15 15.28
N HIS A 128 -5.95 16.69 16.50
CA HIS A 128 -5.98 17.52 17.69
C HIS A 128 -5.00 18.70 17.60
N ASP A 129 -3.76 18.46 17.19
CA ASP A 129 -2.81 19.56 16.99
C ASP A 129 -3.34 20.51 15.90
N PHE A 130 -3.79 20.03 14.74
CA PHE A 130 -4.35 20.91 13.69
C PHE A 130 -5.56 21.73 14.13
N GLU A 131 -6.40 21.24 15.04
CA GLU A 131 -7.53 21.98 15.60
C GLU A 131 -7.11 23.04 16.63
N ASN A 132 -5.94 22.89 17.26
CA ASN A 132 -5.45 23.78 18.32
C ASN A 132 -4.26 24.65 17.88
N LEU A 133 -3.67 24.33 16.72
CA LEU A 133 -2.71 25.14 15.99
C LEU A 133 -3.47 26.39 15.52
N GLY A 134 -3.10 27.56 16.05
CA GLY A 134 -3.70 28.84 15.66
C GLY A 134 -3.39 29.19 14.20
N ASP A 135 -3.98 30.27 13.70
CA ASP A 135 -3.83 30.69 12.30
C ASP A 135 -2.39 31.14 11.93
N ASP A 136 -1.54 31.39 12.93
CA ASP A 136 -0.17 31.92 12.77
C ASP A 136 0.92 30.82 12.73
N VAL A 137 0.57 29.57 12.43
CA VAL A 137 1.54 28.47 12.39
C VAL A 137 2.39 28.56 11.13
N ASP A 138 3.70 28.41 11.29
CA ASP A 138 4.64 28.46 10.19
C ASP A 138 4.51 27.25 9.26
N ASP A 139 4.84 27.45 7.98
CA ASP A 139 4.73 26.43 6.93
C ASP A 139 5.56 25.17 7.26
N ASP A 140 6.72 25.31 7.92
CA ASP A 140 7.56 24.16 8.28
C ASP A 140 6.87 23.29 9.33
N THR A 141 6.18 23.88 10.31
CA THR A 141 5.38 23.16 11.30
C THR A 141 4.22 22.42 10.65
N LEU A 142 3.51 23.05 9.71
CA LEU A 142 2.41 22.42 8.96
C LEU A 142 2.88 21.24 8.10
N ASP A 143 4.01 21.40 7.40
CA ASP A 143 4.60 20.35 6.57
C ASP A 143 5.11 19.17 7.41
N ASN A 144 5.68 19.44 8.59
CA ASN A 144 6.12 18.38 9.50
C ASN A 144 4.94 17.70 10.23
N ALA A 145 3.84 18.40 10.47
CA ALA A 145 2.62 17.80 11.02
C ALA A 145 1.95 16.85 10.02
N ARG A 146 2.13 17.06 8.71
CA ARG A 146 1.54 16.21 7.67
C ARG A 146 2.06 14.76 7.75
N PRO A 147 1.17 13.77 7.93
CA PRO A 147 1.60 12.37 8.04
C PRO A 147 2.03 11.80 6.68
N HIS A 148 3.34 11.59 6.51
CA HIS A 148 3.90 10.90 5.34
C HIS A 148 3.99 9.39 5.58
N LEU A 149 2.96 8.65 5.18
CA LEU A 149 2.93 7.19 5.34
C LEU A 149 4.07 6.51 4.59
N MET A 150 4.89 5.72 5.29
CA MET A 150 5.96 4.92 4.67
C MET A 150 6.34 3.68 5.48
N GLY A 151 6.74 2.62 4.77
CA GLY A 151 7.28 1.41 5.36
C GLY A 151 8.78 1.52 5.68
N LYS A 152 9.30 0.62 6.51
CA LYS A 152 10.74 0.55 6.83
C LYS A 152 11.63 0.38 5.59
N ALA A 153 11.11 -0.25 4.53
CA ALA A 153 11.81 -0.39 3.26
C ALA A 153 12.10 0.95 2.57
N ALA A 154 11.39 2.03 2.90
CA ALA A 154 11.71 3.36 2.36
C ALA A 154 13.10 3.84 2.80
N ALA A 155 13.62 3.37 3.94
CA ALA A 155 14.95 3.74 4.45
C ALA A 155 16.11 3.26 3.56
N VAL A 156 15.86 2.31 2.66
CA VAL A 156 16.86 1.83 1.69
C VAL A 156 16.65 2.39 0.28
N VAL A 157 15.65 3.27 0.08
CA VAL A 157 15.39 3.92 -1.20
C VAL A 157 16.23 5.19 -1.29
N ASN A 158 17.45 5.03 -1.81
CA ASN A 158 18.45 6.10 -1.86
C ASN A 158 18.58 6.77 -3.24
N GLU A 159 17.82 6.28 -4.24
CA GLU A 159 17.96 6.70 -5.63
C GLU A 159 16.59 6.88 -6.29
N LYS A 160 16.45 7.95 -7.09
CA LYS A 160 15.29 8.18 -7.94
C LYS A 160 15.53 7.57 -9.31
N LYS A 161 14.90 6.42 -9.58
CA LYS A 161 15.03 5.68 -10.85
C LYS A 161 13.75 5.81 -11.71
N PRO A 162 13.85 5.72 -13.05
CA PRO A 162 12.67 5.53 -13.90
C PRO A 162 11.92 4.25 -13.52
N ALA A 163 10.59 4.24 -13.66
CA ALA A 163 9.77 3.08 -13.29
C ALA A 163 10.24 1.76 -13.94
N LYS A 164 10.66 1.81 -15.22
CA LYS A 164 11.23 0.65 -15.91
C LYS A 164 12.46 0.10 -15.20
N ALA A 165 13.40 0.97 -14.82
CA ALA A 165 14.65 0.55 -14.16
C ALA A 165 14.36 -0.11 -12.80
N ILE A 166 13.41 0.43 -12.03
CA ILE A 166 12.97 -0.16 -10.76
C ILE A 166 12.41 -1.57 -10.97
N VAL A 167 11.55 -1.75 -11.97
CA VAL A 167 10.94 -3.05 -12.27
C VAL A 167 11.98 -4.05 -12.77
N ASP A 168 12.87 -3.64 -13.68
CA ASP A 168 13.92 -4.50 -14.21
C ASP A 168 14.86 -4.98 -13.10
N GLU A 169 15.26 -4.10 -12.18
CA GLU A 169 16.09 -4.42 -11.02
C GLU A 169 15.37 -5.38 -10.06
N LEU A 170 14.13 -5.07 -9.66
CA LEU A 170 13.33 -5.90 -8.77
C LEU A 170 13.15 -7.33 -9.31
N VAL A 171 12.87 -7.47 -10.60
CA VAL A 171 12.71 -8.78 -11.24
C VAL A 171 14.05 -9.52 -11.37
N SER A 172 15.10 -8.82 -11.80
CA SER A 172 16.42 -9.44 -12.00
C SER A 172 17.01 -9.94 -10.69
N ASP A 173 16.91 -9.14 -9.63
CA ASP A 173 17.40 -9.50 -8.30
C ASP A 173 16.58 -10.65 -7.70
N ALA A 174 15.25 -10.64 -7.85
CA ALA A 174 14.41 -11.74 -7.42
C ALA A 174 14.83 -13.06 -8.11
N VAL A 175 15.06 -13.03 -9.42
CA VAL A 175 15.54 -14.21 -10.18
C VAL A 175 16.91 -14.66 -9.68
N ALA A 176 17.82 -13.73 -9.43
CA ALA A 176 19.17 -14.05 -8.93
C ALA A 176 19.10 -14.74 -7.56
N TRP A 177 18.31 -14.21 -6.63
CA TRP A 177 18.14 -14.78 -5.29
C TRP A 177 17.42 -16.13 -5.31
N LEU A 178 16.40 -16.31 -6.16
CA LEU A 178 15.73 -17.60 -6.34
C LEU A 178 16.69 -18.68 -6.87
N LYS A 179 17.51 -18.34 -7.88
CA LYS A 179 18.54 -19.27 -8.41
C LYS A 179 19.56 -19.64 -7.33
N LYS A 180 20.02 -18.66 -6.57
CA LYS A 180 20.97 -18.87 -5.47
C LYS A 180 20.39 -19.77 -4.39
N GLY A 181 19.15 -19.52 -3.96
CA GLY A 181 18.43 -20.35 -2.99
C GLY A 181 18.25 -21.79 -3.46
N ASN A 182 17.86 -21.99 -4.72
CA ASN A 182 17.72 -23.33 -5.30
C ASN A 182 19.06 -24.10 -5.30
N GLY A 183 20.17 -23.43 -5.62
CA GLY A 183 21.51 -24.03 -5.56
C GLY A 183 22.02 -24.35 -4.16
N MET A 184 21.40 -23.80 -3.10
CA MET A 184 21.67 -24.17 -1.71
C MET A 184 20.87 -25.40 -1.30
N ILE A 185 19.62 -25.51 -1.74
CA ILE A 185 18.76 -26.67 -1.49
C ILE A 185 19.29 -27.91 -2.21
N SER A 186 19.81 -27.77 -3.43
CA SER A 186 20.38 -28.90 -4.19
C SER A 186 21.66 -29.49 -3.59
N LYS A 187 22.20 -28.90 -2.51
CA LYS A 187 23.39 -29.37 -1.79
C LYS A 187 23.05 -30.00 -0.42
N LEU A 188 21.79 -30.01 -0.04
CA LEU A 188 21.24 -30.73 1.11
C LEU A 188 20.73 -32.10 0.65
#